data_AF-A0A1H6CNU1-F1
#
_entry.id   AF-A0A1H6CNU1-F1
#
_cell.length_a   1.000
_cell.length_b   1.000
_cell.length_c   1.000
_cell.angle_alpha   90.00
_cell.angle_beta   90.00
_cell.angle_gamma   90.00
#
_symmetry.space_group_name_H-M   'P 1'
#
loop_
_entity.id
_entity.type
_entity.pdbx_description
1 polymer ?
#
loop_
_entity_poly.entity_id
_entity_poly.type
_entity_poly.pdbx_seq_one_letter_code
_entity_poly.pdbx_strand_id
1 'polypeptide(L)'
;MIDIFRSEWTKLRSVRSTVWTLGATALLMIGIAALLSASAAGSTDQAMSTEQVVMLSLMGVKFASLSMATLGVLVISSEYRTGGIRTSLMAVPKRISLLTGKIVVFTAVSLVVAAVAAAASIATGLLITQPPSAEWAGIAQAVLGATLYLSVCGLFGLGLGTLIRHTPGAIVTAIALMLVLPSLATMLPGQWGKTVQDYFTTNAGEQIVLFKDGSSLGPWAGLGVYVAWVAVAMLAGAVLLKRRDA
;
A
#
# COMPACT_ATOMS: atom_id res chain seq x y z
N MET A 1 -17.01 -20.99 3.64
CA MET A 1 -16.29 -19.68 3.53
C MET A 1 -15.40 -19.44 4.74
N ILE A 2 -15.87 -19.72 5.97
CA ILE A 2 -15.07 -19.58 7.20
C ILE A 2 -13.76 -20.39 7.14
N ASP A 3 -13.79 -21.62 6.61
CA ASP A 3 -12.58 -22.46 6.51
C ASP A 3 -11.54 -21.90 5.53
N ILE A 4 -12.00 -21.22 4.47
CA ILE A 4 -11.12 -20.54 3.51
C ILE A 4 -10.40 -19.39 4.23
N PHE A 5 -11.12 -18.59 5.01
CA PHE A 5 -10.52 -17.49 5.75
C PHE A 5 -9.50 -17.97 6.79
N ARG A 6 -9.81 -19.06 7.52
CA ARG A 6 -8.89 -19.66 8.50
C ARG A 6 -7.63 -20.21 7.82
N SER A 7 -7.77 -20.86 6.67
CA SER A 7 -6.64 -21.36 5.88
C SER A 7 -5.75 -20.21 5.41
N GLU A 8 -6.32 -19.17 4.80
CA GLU A 8 -5.55 -18.02 4.29
C GLU A 8 -4.88 -17.23 5.41
N TRP A 9 -5.54 -17.06 6.56
CA TRP A 9 -4.93 -16.46 7.74
C TRP A 9 -3.69 -17.23 8.22
N THR A 10 -3.80 -18.56 8.25
CA THR A 10 -2.70 -19.43 8.68
C THR A 10 -1.52 -19.35 7.71
N LYS A 11 -1.78 -19.31 6.40
CA LYS A 11 -0.74 -19.11 5.37
C LYS A 11 -0.04 -17.76 5.53
N LEU A 12 -0.77 -16.66 5.65
CA LEU A 12 -0.18 -15.34 5.83
C LEU A 12 0.76 -15.28 7.03
N ARG A 13 0.35 -15.87 8.17
CA ARG A 13 1.13 -15.85 9.42
C ARG A 13 2.34 -16.77 9.39
N SER A 14 2.27 -17.91 8.69
CA SER A 14 3.33 -18.93 8.67
C SER A 14 4.46 -18.63 7.69
N VAL A 15 4.18 -17.85 6.64
CA VAL A 15 5.18 -17.52 5.63
C VAL A 15 6.15 -16.46 6.16
N ARG A 16 7.42 -16.85 6.34
CA ARG A 16 8.48 -15.96 6.84
C ARG A 16 8.62 -14.67 6.02
N SER A 17 8.41 -14.73 4.70
CA SER A 17 8.48 -13.54 3.85
C SER A 17 7.41 -12.50 4.18
N THR A 18 6.25 -12.89 4.71
CA THR A 18 5.23 -11.96 5.20
C THR A 18 5.77 -11.16 6.39
N VAL A 19 6.37 -11.83 7.37
CA VAL A 19 6.93 -11.16 8.55
C VAL A 19 8.03 -10.18 8.15
N TRP A 20 8.94 -10.58 7.26
CA TRP A 20 10.01 -9.70 6.76
C TRP A 20 9.47 -8.51 5.97
N THR A 21 8.44 -8.68 5.15
CA THR A 21 7.87 -7.58 4.35
C THR A 21 7.05 -6.61 5.20
N LEU A 22 6.29 -7.10 6.19
CA LEU A 22 5.63 -6.23 7.17
C LEU A 22 6.65 -5.50 8.05
N GLY A 23 7.70 -6.19 8.49
CA GLY A 23 8.82 -5.59 9.22
C GLY A 23 9.52 -4.51 8.42
N ALA A 24 9.80 -4.75 7.13
CA ALA A 24 10.35 -3.75 6.23
C ALA A 24 9.42 -2.54 6.04
N THR A 25 8.11 -2.78 5.94
CA THR A 25 7.10 -1.70 5.85
C THR A 25 7.15 -0.80 7.08
N ALA A 26 7.15 -1.39 8.29
CA ALA A 26 7.26 -0.65 9.54
C ALA A 26 8.62 0.06 9.67
N LEU A 27 9.71 -0.61 9.30
CA LEU A 27 11.06 -0.04 9.34
C LEU A 27 11.20 1.16 8.41
N LEU A 28 10.67 1.10 7.19
CA LEU A 28 10.70 2.22 6.25
C LEU A 28 9.87 3.40 6.78
N MET A 29 8.68 3.14 7.32
CA MET A 29 7.82 4.17 7.89
C MET A 29 8.45 4.86 9.10
N ILE A 30 8.88 4.08 10.09
CA ILE A 30 9.41 4.58 11.36
C ILE A 30 10.82 5.15 11.16
N GLY A 31 11.67 4.45 10.39
CA GLY A 31 13.04 4.86 10.12
C GLY A 31 13.11 6.18 9.36
N ILE A 32 12.30 6.34 8.30
CA ILE A 32 12.27 7.61 7.55
C ILE A 32 11.68 8.73 8.41
N ALA A 33 10.61 8.46 9.17
CA ALA A 33 10.05 9.44 10.09
C ALA A 33 11.09 9.90 11.13
N ALA A 34 11.82 8.97 11.73
CA ALA A 34 12.87 9.27 12.70
C ALA A 34 14.00 10.10 12.10
N LEU A 35 14.52 9.67 10.94
CA LEU A 35 15.61 10.35 10.23
C LEU A 35 15.22 11.79 9.87
N LEU A 36 14.06 11.97 9.25
CA LEU A 36 13.62 13.28 8.81
C LEU A 36 13.28 14.19 10.00
N SER A 37 12.58 13.67 11.00
CA SER A 37 12.23 14.43 12.21
C SER A 37 13.47 14.86 12.99
N ALA A 38 14.48 14.00 13.12
CA ALA A 38 15.75 14.34 13.76
C ALA A 38 16.52 15.38 12.96
N SER A 39 16.52 15.28 11.63
CA SER A 39 17.16 16.27 10.76
C SER A 39 16.50 17.65 10.85
N ALA A 40 15.17 17.70 10.96
CA ALA A 40 14.41 18.94 11.08
C ALA A 40 14.62 19.60 12.45
N ALA A 41 14.58 18.81 13.53
CA ALA A 41 14.83 19.30 14.89
C ALA A 41 16.25 19.87 15.06
N GLY A 42 17.25 19.35 14.33
CA GLY A 42 18.62 19.85 14.38
C GLY A 42 18.92 21.06 13.49
N SER A 43 18.03 21.43 12.57
CA SER A 43 18.29 22.45 11.54
C SER A 43 17.47 23.73 11.67
N THR A 44 16.38 23.70 12.46
CA THR A 44 15.42 24.81 12.53
C THR A 44 15.29 25.30 13.97
N ASP A 45 15.58 26.58 14.23
CA ASP A 45 15.36 27.21 15.55
C ASP A 45 13.86 27.46 15.84
N GLN A 46 13.02 27.41 14.81
CA GLN A 46 11.57 27.55 14.92
C GLN A 46 10.90 26.21 15.26
N ALA A 47 10.00 26.24 16.24
CA ALA A 47 9.18 25.10 16.60
C ALA A 47 8.27 24.68 15.43
N MET A 48 8.31 23.40 15.06
CA MET A 48 7.47 22.87 14.00
C MET A 48 6.00 22.79 14.44
N SER A 49 5.09 23.08 13.51
CA SER A 49 3.66 22.80 13.70
C SER A 49 3.36 21.30 13.65
N THR A 50 2.26 20.86 14.28
CA THR A 50 1.84 19.45 14.25
C THR A 50 1.68 18.92 12.82
N GLU A 51 1.11 19.74 11.93
CA GLU A 51 0.86 19.39 10.53
C GLU A 51 2.17 19.08 9.79
N GLN A 52 3.19 19.94 9.96
CA GLN A 52 4.51 19.73 9.38
C GLN A 52 5.16 18.44 9.88
N VAL A 53 5.03 18.15 11.18
CA VAL A 53 5.57 16.91 11.78
C VAL A 53 4.87 15.68 11.20
N VAL A 54 3.54 15.71 11.08
CA VAL A 54 2.76 14.61 10.48
C VAL A 54 3.14 14.40 9.02
N MET A 55 3.22 15.48 8.25
CA MET A 55 3.64 15.45 6.83
C MET A 55 5.02 14.82 6.68
N LEU A 56 5.97 15.23 7.52
CA LEU A 56 7.34 14.72 7.49
C LEU A 56 7.42 13.25 7.89
N SER A 57 6.66 12.85 8.92
CA SER A 57 6.59 11.47 9.41
C SER A 57 6.04 10.51 8.35
N LEU A 58 5.05 10.96 7.59
CA LEU A 58 4.41 10.14 6.55
C LEU A 58 5.18 10.06 5.23
N MET A 59 6.33 10.72 5.09
CA MET A 59 7.18 10.56 3.89
C MET A 59 7.64 9.12 3.65
N GLY A 60 7.72 8.31 4.72
CA GLY A 60 8.02 6.88 4.61
C GLY A 60 6.96 6.06 3.85
N VAL A 61 5.72 6.58 3.74
CA VAL A 61 4.58 5.91 3.08
C VAL A 61 4.89 5.57 1.63
N LYS A 62 5.60 6.45 0.90
CA LYS A 62 5.99 6.20 -0.50
C LYS A 62 6.77 4.89 -0.64
N PHE A 63 7.76 4.67 0.20
CA PHE A 63 8.59 3.47 0.16
C PHE A 63 7.88 2.25 0.74
N ALA A 64 7.14 2.45 1.83
CA ALA A 64 6.33 1.42 2.46
C ALA A 64 5.25 0.85 1.52
N SER A 65 4.72 1.69 0.61
CA SER A 65 3.76 1.26 -0.41
C SER A 65 4.30 0.17 -1.34
N LEU A 66 5.60 0.21 -1.67
CA LEU A 66 6.26 -0.81 -2.49
C LEU A 66 6.45 -2.12 -1.71
N SER A 67 6.78 -2.04 -0.42
CA SER A 67 6.84 -3.22 0.44
C SER A 67 5.46 -3.89 0.57
N MET A 68 4.40 -3.09 0.75
CA MET A 68 3.02 -3.58 0.79
C MET A 68 2.58 -4.18 -0.54
N ALA A 69 2.86 -3.52 -1.67
CA ALA A 69 2.57 -4.06 -3.00
C ALA A 69 3.32 -5.38 -3.25
N THR A 70 4.60 -5.46 -2.84
CA THR A 70 5.40 -6.69 -2.92
C THR A 70 4.80 -7.81 -2.07
N LEU A 71 4.34 -7.50 -0.86
CA LEU A 71 3.63 -8.44 0.00
C LEU A 71 2.36 -8.95 -0.72
N GLY A 72 1.57 -8.05 -1.30
CA GLY A 72 0.43 -8.39 -2.15
C GLY A 72 0.78 -9.38 -3.27
N VAL A 73 1.84 -9.10 -4.04
CA VAL A 73 2.32 -10.01 -5.09
C VAL A 73 2.66 -11.38 -4.52
N LEU A 74 3.42 -11.43 -3.43
CA LEU A 74 3.89 -12.68 -2.82
C LEU A 74 2.77 -13.56 -2.30
N VAL A 75 1.67 -12.98 -1.81
CA VAL A 75 0.52 -13.71 -1.24
C VAL A 75 -0.15 -14.63 -2.27
N ILE A 76 -0.05 -14.28 -3.55
CA ILE A 76 -0.56 -15.11 -4.64
C ILE A 76 0.57 -15.82 -5.39
N SER A 77 1.68 -15.15 -5.67
CA SER A 77 2.76 -15.69 -6.50
C SER A 77 3.56 -16.79 -5.81
N SER A 78 3.62 -16.79 -4.47
CA SER A 78 4.30 -17.84 -3.70
C SER A 78 3.66 -19.21 -3.90
N GLU A 79 2.33 -19.28 -4.05
CA GLU A 79 1.60 -20.53 -4.30
C GLU A 79 1.83 -21.07 -5.72
N TYR A 80 2.04 -20.18 -6.70
CA TYR A 80 2.45 -20.59 -8.04
C TYR A 80 3.88 -21.14 -8.02
N ARG A 81 4.79 -20.51 -7.29
CA ARG A 81 6.20 -20.93 -7.21
C ARG A 81 6.38 -22.30 -6.56
N THR A 82 5.60 -22.62 -5.53
CA THR A 82 5.70 -23.90 -4.79
C THR A 82 4.78 -24.99 -5.34
N GLY A 83 3.95 -24.69 -6.35
CA GLY A 83 2.91 -25.60 -6.83
C GLY A 83 1.70 -25.75 -5.89
N GLY A 84 1.67 -25.02 -4.76
CA GLY A 84 0.60 -25.06 -3.77
C GLY A 84 -0.76 -24.53 -4.27
N ILE A 85 -0.80 -23.89 -5.43
CA ILE A 85 -2.06 -23.49 -6.06
C ILE A 85 -2.91 -24.71 -6.43
N ARG A 86 -2.29 -25.84 -6.83
CA ARG A 86 -3.03 -27.07 -7.19
C ARG A 86 -3.71 -27.69 -5.99
N THR A 87 -3.02 -27.79 -4.86
CA THR A 87 -3.60 -28.32 -3.62
C THR A 87 -4.71 -27.43 -3.09
N SER A 88 -4.55 -26.10 -3.17
CA SER A 88 -5.59 -25.14 -2.78
C SER A 88 -6.84 -25.25 -3.66
N LEU A 89 -6.68 -25.47 -4.97
CA LEU A 89 -7.79 -25.66 -5.90
C LEU A 89 -8.46 -27.04 -5.78
N MET A 90 -7.74 -28.08 -5.37
CA MET A 90 -8.34 -29.38 -5.03
C MET A 90 -9.22 -29.28 -3.77
N ALA A 91 -8.79 -28.51 -2.77
CA ALA A 91 -9.57 -28.27 -1.56
C ALA A 91 -10.76 -27.32 -1.80
N VAL A 92 -10.58 -26.30 -2.65
CA VAL A 92 -11.61 -25.31 -2.98
C VAL A 92 -11.73 -25.18 -4.51
N PRO A 93 -12.58 -25.98 -5.17
CA PRO A 93 -12.68 -26.01 -6.63
C PRO A 93 -13.23 -24.71 -7.23
N LYS A 94 -13.90 -23.87 -6.43
CA LYS A 94 -14.39 -22.55 -6.84
C LYS A 94 -13.25 -21.51 -6.80
N ARG A 95 -12.56 -21.34 -7.92
CA ARG A 95 -11.43 -20.40 -8.12
C ARG A 95 -11.70 -18.98 -7.60
N ILE A 96 -12.89 -18.44 -7.83
CA ILE A 96 -13.28 -17.08 -7.38
C ILE A 96 -13.47 -17.02 -5.87
N SER A 97 -14.00 -18.08 -5.24
CA SER A 97 -14.15 -18.13 -3.79
C SER A 97 -12.79 -18.17 -3.08
N LEU A 98 -11.81 -18.86 -3.66
CA LEU A 98 -10.43 -18.86 -3.16
C LEU A 98 -9.81 -17.45 -3.25
N LEU A 99 -9.93 -16.78 -4.40
CA LEU A 99 -9.39 -15.43 -4.60
C LEU A 99 -10.06 -14.40 -3.66
N THR A 100 -11.38 -14.49 -3.49
CA THR A 100 -12.11 -13.61 -2.55
C THR A 100 -11.65 -13.84 -1.12
N GLY A 101 -11.40 -15.10 -0.74
CA GLY A 101 -10.79 -15.46 0.54
C GLY A 101 -9.47 -14.73 0.80
N LYS A 102 -8.57 -14.78 -0.18
CA LYS A 102 -7.29 -14.07 -0.14
C LYS A 102 -7.46 -12.56 -0.01
N ILE A 103 -8.31 -11.96 -0.84
CA ILE A 103 -8.54 -10.52 -0.84
C ILE A 103 -9.04 -10.05 0.53
N VAL A 104 -10.04 -10.73 1.10
CA VAL A 104 -10.62 -10.34 2.41
C VAL A 104 -9.60 -10.45 3.54
N VAL A 105 -8.92 -11.59 3.63
CA VAL A 105 -7.94 -11.83 4.70
C VAL A 105 -6.73 -10.90 4.57
N PHE A 106 -6.23 -10.71 3.34
CA PHE A 106 -5.17 -9.74 3.05
C PHE A 106 -5.57 -8.33 3.43
N THR A 107 -6.78 -7.89 3.04
CA THR A 107 -7.28 -6.54 3.34
C THR A 107 -7.32 -6.32 4.85
N ALA A 108 -7.89 -7.26 5.61
CA ALA A 108 -7.97 -7.17 7.06
C ALA A 108 -6.58 -7.05 7.71
N VAL A 109 -5.62 -7.91 7.31
CA VAL A 109 -4.24 -7.84 7.81
C VAL A 109 -3.57 -6.52 7.43
N SER A 110 -3.71 -6.12 6.17
CA SER A 110 -3.07 -4.92 5.65
C SER A 110 -3.55 -3.66 6.37
N LEU A 111 -4.85 -3.56 6.67
CA LEU A 111 -5.43 -2.42 7.38
C LEU A 111 -4.86 -2.31 8.79
N VAL A 112 -4.81 -3.43 9.52
CA VAL A 112 -4.28 -3.44 10.89
C VAL A 112 -2.80 -3.06 10.89
N VAL A 113 -1.99 -3.67 10.02
CA VAL A 113 -0.55 -3.40 10.02
C VAL A 113 -0.24 -1.98 9.51
N ALA A 114 -0.93 -1.52 8.48
CA ALA A 114 -0.74 -0.16 7.96
C ALA A 114 -1.15 0.90 9.01
N ALA A 115 -2.24 0.68 9.75
CA ALA A 115 -2.65 1.56 10.84
C ALA A 115 -1.61 1.63 11.95
N VAL A 116 -1.11 0.47 12.40
CA VAL A 116 -0.07 0.42 13.44
C VAL A 116 1.22 1.08 12.95
N ALA A 117 1.65 0.81 11.72
CA ALA A 117 2.86 1.42 11.15
C ALA A 117 2.73 2.93 10.97
N ALA A 118 1.58 3.43 10.51
CA ALA A 118 1.31 4.86 10.37
C ALA A 118 1.26 5.57 11.72
N ALA A 119 0.56 5.00 12.70
CA ALA A 119 0.50 5.54 14.05
C ALA A 119 1.89 5.57 14.71
N ALA A 120 2.68 4.49 14.60
CA ALA A 120 4.02 4.42 15.14
C ALA A 120 4.99 5.44 14.50
N SER A 121 4.87 5.62 13.18
CA SER A 121 5.66 6.59 12.42
C SER A 121 5.37 8.03 12.86
N ILE A 122 4.09 8.42 12.95
CA ILE A 122 3.69 9.75 13.44
C ILE A 122 4.10 9.93 14.91
N ALA A 123 3.89 8.92 15.76
CA ALA A 123 4.29 8.98 17.16
C ALA A 123 5.80 9.21 17.31
N THR A 124 6.61 8.57 16.46
CA THR A 124 8.06 8.77 16.44
C THR A 124 8.43 10.20 16.05
N GLY A 125 7.78 10.78 15.04
CA GLY A 125 8.00 12.17 14.66
C GLY A 125 7.62 13.16 15.76
N LEU A 126 6.47 12.95 16.41
CA LEU A 126 5.99 13.77 17.54
C LEU A 126 6.94 13.70 18.74
N LEU A 127 7.48 12.52 19.06
CA LEU A 127 8.41 12.33 20.17
C LEU A 127 9.74 13.06 19.96
N ILE A 128 10.21 13.14 18.70
CA ILE A 128 11.49 13.77 18.35
C ILE A 128 11.36 15.29 18.25
N THR A 129 10.31 15.78 17.59
CA THR A 129 10.15 17.21 17.28
C THR A 129 9.41 17.99 18.37
N GLN A 130 8.65 17.31 19.23
CA GLN A 130 7.92 17.87 20.37
C GLN A 130 7.17 19.17 20.04
N PRO A 131 6.21 19.15 19.09
CA PRO A 131 5.48 20.34 18.70
C PRO A 131 4.68 20.93 19.88
N PRO A 132 4.49 22.25 19.93
CA PRO A 132 3.89 22.96 21.07
C PRO A 132 2.41 22.60 21.31
N SER A 133 1.73 22.08 20.28
CA SER A 133 0.38 21.53 20.37
C SER A 133 0.28 20.25 19.55
N ALA A 134 -0.67 19.39 19.89
CA ALA A 134 -1.01 18.19 19.13
C ALA A 134 -2.49 18.23 18.75
N GLU A 135 -2.77 18.43 17.47
CA GLU A 135 -4.14 18.36 16.94
C GLU A 135 -4.51 16.90 16.61
N TRP A 136 -5.24 16.26 17.53
CA TRP A 136 -5.60 14.84 17.43
C TRP A 136 -6.48 14.51 16.21
N ALA A 137 -7.31 15.44 15.77
CA ALA A 137 -8.19 15.24 14.61
C ALA A 137 -7.38 15.07 13.31
N GLY A 138 -6.42 15.96 13.07
CA GLY A 138 -5.51 15.87 11.92
C GLY A 138 -4.64 14.61 11.95
N ILE A 139 -4.14 14.24 13.14
CA ILE A 139 -3.37 12.98 13.32
C ILE A 139 -4.23 11.77 12.96
N ALA A 140 -5.46 11.68 13.46
CA ALA A 140 -6.35 10.56 13.16
C ALA A 140 -6.70 10.47 11.67
N GLN A 141 -6.96 11.60 11.02
CA GLN A 141 -7.20 11.65 9.58
C GLN A 141 -5.98 11.20 8.78
N ALA A 142 -4.78 11.64 9.15
CA ALA A 142 -3.53 11.26 8.49
C ALA A 142 -3.22 9.76 8.65
N VAL A 143 -3.46 9.20 9.85
CA VAL A 143 -3.35 7.74 10.10
C VAL A 143 -4.33 6.98 9.21
N LEU A 144 -5.60 7.41 9.14
CA LEU A 144 -6.60 6.77 8.30
C LEU A 144 -6.23 6.83 6.81
N GLY A 145 -5.79 8.00 6.33
CA GLY A 145 -5.34 8.18 4.95
C GLY A 145 -4.17 7.26 4.59
N ALA A 146 -3.12 7.25 5.41
CA ALA A 146 -1.97 6.37 5.23
C ALA A 146 -2.38 4.89 5.26
N THR A 147 -3.25 4.51 6.21
CA THR A 147 -3.75 3.14 6.35
C THR A 147 -4.45 2.66 5.09
N LEU A 148 -5.43 3.44 4.61
CA LEU A 148 -6.20 3.10 3.42
C LEU A 148 -5.30 3.04 2.18
N TYR A 149 -4.41 4.02 2.02
CA TYR A 149 -3.50 4.07 0.88
C TYR A 149 -2.55 2.86 0.83
N LEU A 150 -1.89 2.50 1.94
CA LEU A 150 -0.99 1.33 1.99
C LEU A 150 -1.76 0.02 1.73
N SER A 151 -2.98 -0.12 2.25
CA SER A 151 -3.83 -1.28 2.00
C SER A 151 -4.21 -1.41 0.52
N VAL A 152 -4.60 -0.30 -0.12
CA VAL A 152 -4.93 -0.29 -1.56
C VAL A 152 -3.69 -0.60 -2.40
N CYS A 153 -2.51 -0.11 -2.03
CA CYS A 153 -1.24 -0.48 -2.66
C CYS A 153 -0.93 -1.98 -2.56
N GLY A 154 -1.16 -2.57 -1.38
CA GLY A 154 -1.03 -4.01 -1.20
C GLY A 154 -2.00 -4.80 -2.09
N LEU A 155 -3.25 -4.36 -2.17
CA LEU A 155 -4.24 -4.96 -3.07
C LEU A 155 -3.85 -4.81 -4.53
N PHE A 156 -3.34 -3.65 -4.95
CA PHE A 156 -2.83 -3.47 -6.30
C PHE A 156 -1.75 -4.51 -6.65
N GLY A 157 -0.79 -4.72 -5.74
CA GLY A 157 0.22 -5.77 -5.85
C GLY A 157 -0.38 -7.18 -5.93
N LEU A 158 -1.38 -7.51 -5.10
CA LEU A 158 -2.10 -8.79 -5.19
C LEU A 158 -2.75 -8.96 -6.58
N GLY A 159 -3.33 -7.89 -7.14
CA GLY A 159 -3.95 -7.91 -8.47
C GLY A 159 -2.94 -8.20 -9.56
N LEU A 160 -1.82 -7.48 -9.55
CA LEU A 160 -0.70 -7.69 -10.48
C LEU A 160 -0.10 -9.10 -10.34
N GLY A 161 0.07 -9.59 -9.12
CA GLY A 161 0.54 -10.96 -8.87
C GLY A 161 -0.42 -12.01 -9.44
N THR A 162 -1.72 -11.77 -9.33
CA THR A 162 -2.76 -12.66 -9.87
C THR A 162 -2.75 -12.67 -11.41
N LEU A 163 -2.50 -11.50 -12.01
CA LEU A 163 -2.45 -11.30 -13.46
C LEU A 163 -1.21 -11.93 -14.10
N ILE A 164 -0.03 -11.67 -13.52
CA ILE A 164 1.28 -11.99 -14.12
C ILE A 164 1.74 -13.41 -13.78
N ARG A 165 1.39 -13.93 -12.59
CA ARG A 165 1.77 -15.27 -12.10
C ARG A 165 3.28 -15.57 -12.05
N HIS A 166 4.12 -14.55 -12.20
CA HIS A 166 5.57 -14.64 -12.10
C HIS A 166 6.07 -13.64 -11.06
N THR A 167 6.65 -14.11 -9.95
CA THR A 167 7.00 -13.26 -8.80
C THR A 167 7.90 -12.09 -9.18
N PRO A 168 9.08 -12.30 -9.81
CA PRO A 168 9.93 -11.17 -10.20
C PRO A 168 9.26 -10.20 -11.16
N GLY A 169 8.52 -10.72 -12.16
CA GLY A 169 7.85 -9.90 -13.16
C GLY A 169 6.75 -9.02 -12.56
N ALA A 170 5.99 -9.57 -11.62
CA ALA A 170 4.94 -8.84 -10.92
C ALA A 170 5.50 -7.74 -10.00
N ILE A 171 6.59 -8.02 -9.27
CA ILE A 171 7.25 -7.02 -8.43
C ILE A 171 7.83 -5.88 -9.29
N VAL A 172 8.54 -6.21 -10.37
CA VAL A 172 9.10 -5.20 -11.30
C VAL A 172 7.98 -4.34 -11.90
N THR A 173 6.87 -4.96 -12.29
CA THR A 173 5.71 -4.23 -12.82
C THR A 173 5.11 -3.30 -11.77
N ALA A 174 4.97 -3.75 -10.51
CA ALA A 174 4.47 -2.91 -9.42
C ALA A 174 5.39 -1.70 -9.19
N ILE A 175 6.72 -1.90 -9.16
CA ILE A 175 7.69 -0.81 -9.00
C ILE A 175 7.61 0.16 -10.19
N ALA A 176 7.55 -0.36 -11.42
CA ALA A 176 7.45 0.48 -12.62
C ALA A 176 6.19 1.35 -12.60
N LEU A 177 5.04 0.78 -12.23
CA LEU A 177 3.76 1.49 -12.22
C LEU A 177 3.59 2.45 -11.04
N MET A 178 4.16 2.12 -9.87
CA MET A 178 3.96 2.90 -8.64
C MET A 178 5.04 3.95 -8.40
N LEU A 179 6.26 3.76 -8.91
CA LEU A 179 7.39 4.66 -8.66
C LEU A 179 7.89 5.33 -9.93
N VAL A 180 8.20 4.53 -10.95
CA VAL A 180 8.85 5.04 -12.17
C VAL A 180 7.88 5.87 -12.99
N LEU A 181 6.70 5.34 -13.25
CA LEU A 181 5.72 5.96 -14.14
C LEU A 181 5.18 7.30 -13.57
N PRO A 182 4.83 7.41 -12.28
CA PRO A 182 4.59 8.69 -11.63
C PRO A 182 5.71 9.72 -11.77
N SER A 183 6.96 9.28 -11.59
CA SER A 183 8.13 10.17 -11.66
C SER A 183 8.40 10.64 -13.09
N LEU A 184 8.09 9.82 -14.10
CA LEU A 184 8.17 10.23 -15.49
C LEU A 184 7.02 11.18 -15.86
N ALA A 185 5.82 10.96 -15.31
CA ALA A 185 4.65 11.79 -15.55
C ALA A 185 4.87 13.27 -15.16
N THR A 186 5.74 13.54 -14.17
CA THR A 186 6.11 14.91 -13.79
C THR A 186 7.01 15.62 -14.79
N MET A 187 7.67 14.88 -15.68
CA MET A 187 8.52 15.46 -16.72
C MET A 187 7.78 15.69 -18.04
N LEU A 188 6.52 15.23 -18.17
CA LEU A 188 5.72 15.43 -19.37
C LEU A 188 5.15 16.87 -19.43
N PRO A 189 5.45 17.63 -20.50
CA PRO A 189 4.87 18.96 -20.68
C PRO A 189 3.40 18.89 -21.13
N GLY A 190 2.61 19.90 -20.75
CA GLY A 190 1.24 20.12 -21.23
C GLY A 190 0.14 19.44 -20.41
N GLN A 191 -1.09 19.48 -20.93
CA GLN A 191 -2.30 19.00 -20.24
C GLN A 191 -2.32 17.48 -20.03
N TRP A 192 -1.58 16.73 -20.86
CA TRP A 192 -1.45 15.28 -20.76
C TRP A 192 -0.68 14.87 -19.50
N GLY A 193 0.43 15.55 -19.20
CA GLY A 193 1.20 15.33 -17.97
C GLY A 193 0.34 15.57 -16.73
N LYS A 194 -0.41 16.67 -16.70
CA LYS A 194 -1.33 17.00 -15.59
C LYS A 194 -2.45 15.96 -15.43
N THR A 195 -3.05 15.50 -16.52
CA THR A 195 -4.12 14.48 -16.46
C THR A 195 -3.60 13.14 -15.96
N VAL A 196 -2.40 12.74 -16.39
CA VAL A 196 -1.74 11.54 -15.87
C VAL A 196 -1.40 11.75 -14.39
N GLN A 197 -0.82 12.86 -13.98
CA GLN A 197 -0.53 13.10 -12.57
C GLN A 197 -1.78 13.05 -11.67
N ASP A 198 -2.88 13.63 -12.13
CA ASP A 198 -4.12 13.74 -11.37
C ASP A 198 -4.87 12.40 -11.25
N TYR A 199 -4.88 11.59 -12.31
CA TYR A 199 -5.72 10.38 -12.38
C TYR A 199 -4.95 9.05 -12.38
N PHE A 200 -3.61 9.08 -12.46
CA PHE A 200 -2.82 7.88 -12.58
C PHE A 200 -2.57 7.21 -11.22
N THR A 201 -3.20 6.05 -11.06
CA THR A 201 -3.10 5.06 -9.98
C THR A 201 -2.62 5.60 -8.64
N THR A 202 -1.31 5.53 -8.41
CA THR A 202 -0.66 5.72 -7.10
C THR A 202 -0.63 7.18 -6.69
N ASN A 203 -0.52 8.12 -7.64
CA ASN A 203 -0.52 9.56 -7.36
C ASN A 203 -1.87 10.06 -6.86
N ALA A 204 -2.94 9.58 -7.49
CA ALA A 204 -4.31 9.92 -7.09
C ALA A 204 -4.60 9.43 -5.66
N GLY A 205 -4.13 8.23 -5.32
CA GLY A 205 -4.28 7.67 -3.98
C GLY A 205 -3.42 8.34 -2.91
N GLU A 206 -2.25 8.87 -3.27
CA GLU A 206 -1.33 9.51 -2.31
C GLU A 206 -1.89 10.82 -1.72
N GLN A 207 -2.84 11.46 -2.40
CA GLN A 207 -3.47 12.71 -1.95
C GLN A 207 -4.16 12.58 -0.60
N ILE A 208 -4.67 11.39 -0.24
CA ILE A 208 -5.30 11.14 1.06
C ILE A 208 -4.30 11.11 2.23
N VAL A 209 -3.02 10.89 1.96
CA VAL A 209 -1.98 10.78 2.98
C VAL A 209 -1.55 12.16 3.46
N LEU A 210 -1.55 13.14 2.56
CA LEU A 210 -1.01 14.48 2.79
C LEU A 210 -2.08 15.57 2.85
N PHE A 211 -3.36 15.23 2.68
CA PHE A 211 -4.50 16.18 2.62
C PHE A 211 -4.14 17.47 1.87
N LYS A 212 -3.56 17.32 0.69
CA LYS A 212 -2.96 18.43 -0.05
C LYS A 212 -4.06 19.33 -0.60
N ASP A 213 -4.33 20.45 0.07
CA ASP A 213 -5.27 21.48 -0.38
C ASP A 213 -4.76 22.13 -1.68
N GLY A 214 -5.21 21.63 -2.83
CA GLY A 214 -4.84 22.19 -4.14
C GLY A 214 -4.89 21.22 -5.33
N SER A 215 -5.14 19.93 -5.12
CA SER A 215 -5.42 19.00 -6.21
C SER A 215 -6.83 19.21 -6.79
N SER A 216 -6.97 19.01 -8.11
CA SER A 216 -8.26 19.09 -8.81
C SER A 216 -9.26 18.03 -8.31
N LEU A 217 -8.75 16.92 -7.78
CA LEU A 217 -9.49 15.86 -7.10
C LEU A 217 -9.33 16.03 -5.59
N GLY A 218 -10.45 15.98 -4.85
CA GLY A 218 -10.39 15.92 -3.38
C GLY A 218 -9.77 14.58 -2.90
N PRO A 219 -9.28 14.52 -1.65
CA PRO A 219 -8.57 13.35 -1.09
C PRO A 219 -9.31 12.01 -1.27
N TRP A 220 -10.62 12.02 -1.07
CA TRP A 220 -11.48 10.85 -1.22
C TRP A 220 -11.74 10.46 -2.67
N ALA A 221 -11.82 11.43 -3.56
CA ALA A 221 -12.00 11.19 -4.99
C ALA A 221 -10.74 10.56 -5.59
N GLY A 222 -9.55 11.05 -5.22
CA GLY A 222 -8.27 10.47 -5.62
C GLY A 222 -8.12 9.01 -5.17
N LEU A 223 -8.48 8.71 -3.91
CA LEU A 223 -8.52 7.31 -3.43
C LEU A 223 -9.54 6.47 -4.20
N GLY A 224 -10.71 7.01 -4.52
CA GLY A 224 -11.74 6.33 -5.32
C GLY A 224 -11.22 5.94 -6.72
N VAL A 225 -10.50 6.85 -7.39
CA VAL A 225 -9.85 6.57 -8.68
C VAL A 225 -8.82 5.45 -8.54
N TYR A 226 -8.01 5.46 -7.47
CA TYR A 226 -7.03 4.40 -7.26
C TYR A 226 -7.70 3.05 -6.99
N VAL A 227 -8.73 3.01 -6.16
CA VAL A 227 -9.52 1.79 -5.90
C VAL A 227 -10.14 1.26 -7.20
N ALA A 228 -10.60 2.13 -8.10
CA ALA A 228 -11.11 1.71 -9.41
C ALA A 228 -10.02 1.00 -10.24
N TRP A 229 -8.79 1.54 -10.27
CA TRP A 229 -7.66 0.89 -10.93
C TRP A 229 -7.31 -0.48 -10.29
N VAL A 230 -7.33 -0.57 -8.97
CA VAL A 230 -7.13 -1.85 -8.26
C VAL A 230 -8.23 -2.84 -8.62
N ALA A 231 -9.49 -2.40 -8.69
CA ALA A 231 -10.60 -3.23 -9.11
C ALA A 231 -10.41 -3.74 -10.55
N VAL A 232 -9.96 -2.90 -11.48
CA VAL A 232 -9.63 -3.31 -12.85
C VAL A 232 -8.54 -4.37 -12.87
N ALA A 233 -7.43 -4.17 -12.15
CA ALA A 233 -6.34 -5.13 -12.06
C ALA A 233 -6.80 -6.47 -11.45
N MET A 234 -7.63 -6.42 -10.41
CA MET A 234 -8.24 -7.59 -9.77
C MET A 234 -9.17 -8.35 -10.70
N LEU A 235 -10.07 -7.64 -11.38
CA LEU A 235 -11.03 -8.24 -12.30
C LEU A 235 -10.30 -8.88 -13.48
N ALA A 236 -9.30 -8.22 -14.05
CA ALA A 236 -8.46 -8.79 -15.09
C ALA A 236 -7.77 -10.08 -14.60
N GLY A 237 -7.16 -10.03 -13.41
CA GLY A 237 -6.56 -11.20 -12.77
C GLY A 237 -7.54 -12.34 -12.53
N ALA A 238 -8.75 -12.05 -12.05
CA ALA A 238 -9.81 -13.02 -11.79
C ALA A 238 -10.34 -13.68 -13.07
N VAL A 239 -10.54 -12.90 -14.14
CA VAL A 239 -10.96 -13.41 -15.46
C VAL A 239 -9.88 -14.34 -16.02
N LEU A 240 -8.60 -13.95 -15.94
CA LEU A 240 -7.48 -14.78 -16.38
C LEU A 240 -7.31 -16.03 -15.51
N LEU A 241 -7.62 -15.97 -14.21
CA LEU A 241 -7.67 -17.13 -13.32
C LEU A 241 -8.72 -18.16 -13.73
N LYS A 242 -9.86 -17.69 -14.26
CA LYS A 242 -10.94 -18.56 -14.76
C LYS A 242 -10.64 -19.15 -16.13
N ARG A 243 -9.96 -18.39 -17.01
CA ARG A 243 -9.70 -18.79 -18.40
C ARG A 243 -8.42 -19.61 -18.60
N ARG A 244 -7.41 -19.41 -17.77
CA ARG A 244 -6.14 -20.15 -17.86
C ARG A 244 -6.16 -21.33 -16.89
N ASP A 245 -5.99 -22.53 -17.41
CA ASP A 245 -5.75 -23.72 -16.61
C ASP A 245 -4.47 -23.57 -15.76
N ALA A 246 -4.40 -24.35 -14.67
CA ALA A 246 -3.32 -24.35 -13.68
C ALA A 246 -2.73 -25.77 -13.56
#